data_AF-A0AAW8YNY7-F1
#
_entry.id   AF-A0AAW8YNY7-F1
#
_cell.length_a   1.000
_cell.length_b   1.000
_cell.length_c   1.000
_cell.angle_alpha   90.00
_cell.angle_beta   90.00
_cell.angle_gamma   90.00
#
_symmetry.space_group_name_H-M   'P 1'
#
loop_
_entity.id
_entity.type
_entity.pdbx_description
1 polymer ?
#
loop_
_entity_poly.entity_id
_entity_poly.type
_entity_poly.pdbx_seq_one_letter_code
_entity_poly.pdbx_strand_id
1 'polypeptide(L)'
;MTNAIADVSSHVEFKPAELKLTNRDAIMDRAKEIRDQFKMDNPVITAENLAGNKLVLRDLKKQKKLLDEARLKVKREYNKPLDEFTSDIKKAQSIIDEAINPLEIAVNDVEEKQKQERKQRIMDVATQIFDEYEVDINDLEFDKHWLNKTYQKTKRENEIIAQAVQLRKQKDQLAKDAEAVNNLADGRNLDPEPFIQQLQNGIPLADVTQNIETGRATERTTRTA
;
A
#
# COMPACT_ATOMS: atom_id res chain seq x y z
N MET A 1 3.06 32.91 0.86
CA MET A 1 1.71 32.86 1.45
C MET A 1 1.80 31.98 2.69
N THR A 2 1.40 32.52 3.85
CA THR A 2 1.51 31.86 5.15
C THR A 2 0.28 30.98 5.35
N ASN A 3 0.43 29.66 5.25
CA ASN A 3 -0.63 28.70 5.57
C ASN A 3 -0.69 28.54 7.09
N ALA A 4 -1.28 29.51 7.78
CA ALA A 4 -1.56 29.41 9.20
C ALA A 4 -2.98 28.86 9.39
N ILE A 5 -3.10 27.66 9.94
CA ILE A 5 -4.37 27.12 10.42
C ILE A 5 -4.63 27.78 11.79
N ALA A 6 -5.74 28.53 11.90
CA ALA A 6 -6.16 29.09 13.18
C ALA A 6 -6.58 27.96 14.12
N ASP A 7 -6.10 27.99 15.36
CA ASP A 7 -6.42 27.01 16.41
C ASP A 7 -7.92 27.08 16.75
N VAL A 8 -8.68 26.07 16.32
CA VAL A 8 -10.08 25.90 16.71
C VAL A 8 -10.10 25.11 18.01
N SER A 9 -9.96 25.82 19.14
CA SER A 9 -10.12 25.27 20.48
C SER A 9 -11.53 24.67 20.61
N SER A 10 -11.64 23.34 20.54
CA SER A 10 -12.90 22.63 20.73
C SER A 10 -13.28 22.64 22.22
N HIS A 11 -14.06 23.64 22.63
CA HIS A 11 -14.67 23.69 23.96
C HIS A 11 -15.87 22.73 24.00
N VAL A 12 -15.65 21.50 24.47
CA VAL A 12 -16.72 20.50 24.67
C VAL A 12 -17.07 20.47 26.16
N GLU A 13 -18.15 21.15 26.55
CA GLU A 13 -18.74 20.97 27.88
C GLU A 13 -19.58 19.68 27.91
N PHE A 14 -19.06 18.63 28.53
CA PHE A 14 -19.78 17.39 28.78
C PHE A 14 -20.06 17.25 30.28
N LYS A 15 -21.33 17.40 30.68
CA LYS A 15 -21.81 16.98 32.00
C LYS A 15 -22.45 15.59 31.87
N PRO A 16 -21.94 14.54 32.55
CA PRO A 16 -22.59 13.24 32.60
C PRO A 16 -24.01 13.41 33.15
N ALA A 17 -25.04 12.98 32.42
CA ALA A 17 -26.40 13.02 32.95
C ALA A 17 -26.49 12.13 34.19
N GLU A 18 -26.82 12.72 35.35
CA GLU A 18 -27.10 11.99 36.58
C GLU A 18 -28.34 11.10 36.38
N LEU A 19 -28.12 9.81 36.13
CA LEU A 19 -29.18 8.81 36.12
C LEU A 19 -29.60 8.48 37.55
N LYS A 20 -30.48 9.31 38.13
CA LYS A 20 -31.17 8.99 39.38
C LYS A 20 -32.41 8.15 39.08
N LEU A 21 -32.37 6.87 39.45
CA LEU A 21 -33.57 6.04 39.55
C LEU A 21 -34.34 6.47 40.80
N THR A 22 -35.18 7.50 40.67
CA THR A 22 -35.88 8.18 41.78
C THR A 22 -36.75 7.25 42.64
N ASN A 23 -37.28 6.17 42.06
CA ASN A 23 -38.12 5.19 42.74
C ASN A 23 -37.46 3.82 42.88
N ARG A 24 -36.13 3.76 43.00
CA ARG A 24 -35.38 2.50 43.14
C ARG A 24 -35.96 1.59 44.23
N ASP A 25 -36.14 2.13 45.43
CA ASP A 25 -36.57 1.34 46.58
C ASP A 25 -38.01 0.87 46.42
N ALA A 26 -38.91 1.72 45.93
CA ALA A 26 -40.29 1.35 45.62
C ALA A 26 -40.41 0.27 44.52
N ILE A 27 -39.56 0.32 43.48
CA ILE A 27 -39.53 -0.73 42.44
C ILE A 27 -39.00 -2.05 43.02
N MET A 28 -37.97 -1.98 43.87
CA MET A 28 -37.39 -3.16 44.51
C MET A 28 -38.34 -3.78 45.52
N ASP A 29 -39.07 -2.98 46.29
CA ASP A 29 -40.03 -3.45 47.28
C ASP A 29 -41.26 -4.04 46.61
N ARG A 30 -41.78 -3.42 45.55
CA ARG A 30 -42.87 -4.02 44.75
C ARG A 30 -42.44 -5.32 44.07
N ALA A 31 -41.19 -5.43 43.61
CA ALA A 31 -40.66 -6.68 43.06
C ALA A 31 -40.52 -7.77 44.13
N LYS A 32 -40.15 -7.40 45.37
CA LYS A 32 -40.13 -8.32 46.52
C LYS A 32 -41.54 -8.74 46.92
N GLU A 33 -42.52 -7.83 46.96
CA GLU A 33 -43.92 -8.14 47.24
C GLU A 33 -44.49 -9.13 46.23
N ILE A 34 -44.27 -8.89 44.92
CA ILE A 34 -44.70 -9.81 43.86
C ILE A 34 -44.01 -11.17 44.02
N ARG A 35 -42.70 -11.18 44.34
CA ARG A 35 -41.99 -12.43 44.65
C ARG A 35 -42.65 -13.12 45.84
N ASP A 36 -42.85 -12.44 46.96
CA ASP A 36 -43.33 -13.06 48.19
C ASP A 36 -44.80 -13.52 48.10
N GLN A 37 -45.61 -12.84 47.29
CA GLN A 37 -46.99 -13.23 47.01
C GLN A 37 -47.12 -14.51 46.18
N PHE A 38 -46.18 -14.75 45.25
CA PHE A 38 -46.26 -15.84 44.28
C PHE A 38 -45.13 -16.87 44.39
N LYS A 39 -44.20 -16.69 45.34
CA LYS A 39 -43.14 -17.65 45.63
C LYS A 39 -43.75 -18.83 46.37
N MET A 40 -43.73 -19.98 45.72
CA MET A 40 -44.05 -21.26 46.34
C MET A 40 -42.79 -22.13 46.29
N ASP A 41 -42.31 -22.58 47.44
CA ASP A 41 -41.26 -23.58 47.50
C ASP A 41 -41.91 -24.94 47.15
N ASN A 42 -41.57 -25.51 45.99
CA ASN A 42 -42.22 -26.69 45.36
C ASN A 42 -43.72 -26.51 44.99
N PRO A 43 -44.05 -25.78 43.91
CA PRO A 43 -45.43 -25.59 43.47
C PRO A 43 -46.05 -26.89 42.92
N VAL A 44 -47.10 -27.39 43.56
CA VAL A 44 -47.92 -28.52 43.07
C VAL A 44 -49.06 -27.96 42.20
N ILE A 45 -48.93 -28.09 40.88
CA ILE A 45 -49.95 -27.68 39.91
C ILE A 45 -50.86 -28.88 39.61
N THR A 46 -52.17 -28.72 39.82
CA THR A 46 -53.21 -29.71 39.53
C THR A 46 -54.01 -29.30 38.29
N ALA A 47 -54.80 -30.21 37.71
CA ALA A 47 -55.60 -29.91 36.52
C ALA A 47 -56.60 -28.76 36.73
N GLU A 48 -57.12 -28.61 37.95
CA GLU A 48 -58.09 -27.57 38.34
C GLU A 48 -57.44 -26.18 38.47
N ASN A 49 -56.17 -26.09 38.88
CA ASN A 49 -55.48 -24.81 39.09
C ASN A 49 -54.57 -24.38 37.92
N LEU A 50 -54.39 -25.26 36.92
CA LEU A 50 -53.51 -25.06 35.76
C LEU A 50 -53.83 -23.78 34.96
N ALA A 51 -55.12 -23.51 34.72
CA ALA A 51 -55.55 -22.36 33.93
C ALA A 51 -55.22 -21.03 34.63
N GLY A 52 -55.49 -20.92 35.94
CA GLY A 52 -55.14 -19.75 36.74
C GLY A 52 -53.62 -19.54 36.82
N ASN A 53 -52.86 -20.61 37.08
CA ASN A 53 -51.40 -20.55 37.15
C ASN A 53 -50.75 -20.11 35.82
N LYS A 54 -51.31 -20.51 34.67
CA LYS A 54 -50.85 -20.02 33.35
C LYS A 54 -51.07 -18.52 33.15
N LEU A 55 -52.18 -17.98 33.64
CA LEU A 55 -52.47 -16.54 33.59
C LEU A 55 -51.51 -15.75 34.47
N VAL A 56 -51.29 -16.20 35.70
CA VAL A 56 -50.32 -15.58 36.62
C VAL A 56 -48.91 -15.60 36.03
N LEU A 57 -48.47 -16.72 35.44
CA LEU A 57 -47.15 -16.82 34.78
C LEU A 57 -47.02 -15.82 33.62
N ARG A 58 -48.06 -15.69 32.80
CA ARG A 58 -48.09 -14.73 31.69
C ARG A 58 -47.96 -13.30 32.21
N ASP A 59 -48.68 -12.96 33.27
CA ASP A 59 -48.72 -11.61 33.80
C ASP A 59 -47.38 -11.24 34.49
N LEU A 60 -46.76 -12.18 35.21
CA LEU A 60 -45.40 -12.02 35.76
C LEU A 60 -44.35 -11.82 34.64
N LYS A 61 -44.41 -12.62 33.57
CA LYS A 61 -43.53 -12.46 32.40
C LYS A 61 -43.72 -11.10 31.73
N LYS A 62 -44.97 -10.62 31.64
CA LYS A 62 -45.30 -9.29 31.10
C LYS A 62 -44.73 -8.17 31.96
N GLN A 63 -44.86 -8.26 33.29
CA GLN A 63 -44.29 -7.27 34.21
C GLN A 63 -42.76 -7.22 34.14
N LYS A 64 -42.09 -8.38 34.08
CA LYS A 64 -40.64 -8.45 33.84
C LYS A 64 -40.24 -7.77 32.52
N LYS A 65 -41.00 -8.01 31.45
CA LYS A 65 -40.74 -7.41 30.14
C LYS A 65 -40.89 -5.88 30.16
N LEU A 66 -41.92 -5.35 30.82
CA LEU A 66 -42.15 -3.91 30.91
C LEU A 66 -40.99 -3.18 31.63
N LEU A 67 -40.39 -3.80 32.65
CA LEU A 67 -39.21 -3.26 33.33
C LEU A 67 -37.99 -3.19 32.39
N ASP A 68 -37.79 -4.22 31.57
CA ASP A 68 -36.69 -4.24 30.60
C ASP A 68 -36.93 -3.25 29.43
N GLU A 69 -38.17 -3.13 28.96
CA GLU A 69 -38.56 -2.13 27.96
C GLU A 69 -38.32 -0.70 28.48
N ALA A 70 -38.64 -0.42 29.74
CA ALA A 70 -38.34 0.86 30.39
C ALA A 70 -36.83 1.13 30.46
N ARG A 71 -36.03 0.13 30.86
CA ARG A 71 -34.55 0.22 30.86
C ARG A 71 -34.00 0.52 29.46
N LEU A 72 -34.49 -0.17 28.43
CA LEU A 72 -34.06 0.01 27.04
C LEU A 72 -34.44 1.39 26.50
N LYS A 73 -35.62 1.91 26.86
CA LYS A 73 -36.05 3.26 26.48
C LYS A 73 -35.12 4.32 27.06
N VAL A 74 -34.81 4.25 28.35
CA VAL A 74 -33.87 5.16 29.02
C VAL A 74 -32.47 5.05 28.39
N LYS A 75 -32.00 3.84 28.09
CA LYS A 75 -30.71 3.64 27.41
C LYS A 75 -30.67 4.31 26.02
N ARG A 76 -31.74 4.20 25.24
CA ARG A 76 -31.84 4.87 23.92
C ARG A 76 -31.82 6.38 24.04
N GLU A 77 -32.61 6.94 24.97
CA GLU A 77 -32.64 8.38 25.21
C GLU A 77 -31.30 8.92 25.73
N TYR A 78 -30.60 8.15 26.56
CA TYR A 78 -29.27 8.50 27.06
C TYR A 78 -28.18 8.44 25.98
N ASN A 79 -28.23 7.42 25.11
CA ASN A 79 -27.26 7.28 24.03
C ASN A 79 -27.49 8.27 22.88
N LYS A 80 -28.73 8.75 22.69
CA LYS A 80 -29.08 9.63 21.58
C LYS A 80 -28.20 10.91 21.52
N PRO A 81 -27.98 11.67 22.62
CA PRO A 81 -27.04 12.80 22.62
C PRO A 81 -25.59 12.40 22.27
N LEU A 82 -25.14 11.22 22.70
CA LEU A 82 -23.80 10.71 22.38
C LEU A 82 -23.68 10.37 20.89
N ASP A 83 -24.70 9.72 20.33
CA ASP A 83 -24.77 9.38 18.91
C ASP A 83 -24.81 10.64 18.03
N GLU A 84 -25.60 11.65 18.43
CA GLU A 84 -25.67 12.96 17.77
C GLU A 84 -24.32 13.69 17.83
N PHE A 85 -23.69 13.80 19.01
CA PHE A 85 -22.37 14.39 19.17
C PHE A 85 -21.32 13.67 18.30
N THR A 86 -21.29 12.34 18.34
CA THR A 86 -20.35 11.55 17.53
C THR A 86 -20.59 11.77 16.04
N SER A 87 -21.86 11.86 15.63
CA SER A 87 -22.21 12.18 14.24
C SER A 87 -21.73 13.56 13.83
N ASP A 88 -21.86 14.56 14.70
CA ASP A 88 -21.50 15.94 14.38
C ASP A 88 -19.98 16.11 14.31
N ILE A 89 -19.22 15.44 15.19
CA ILE A 89 -17.76 15.36 15.09
C ILE A 89 -17.34 14.68 13.78
N LYS A 90 -17.97 13.56 13.39
CA LYS A 90 -17.67 12.89 12.11
C LYS A 90 -17.98 13.77 10.90
N LYS A 91 -19.07 14.54 10.92
CA LYS A 91 -19.37 15.53 9.87
C LYS A 91 -18.30 16.61 9.81
N ALA A 92 -17.88 17.12 10.97
CA ALA A 92 -16.81 18.12 11.04
C ALA A 92 -15.47 17.57 10.48
N GLN A 93 -15.13 16.32 10.80
CA GLN A 93 -13.97 15.63 10.21
C GLN A 93 -14.11 15.53 8.68
N SER A 94 -15.27 15.11 8.18
CA SER A 94 -15.52 15.01 6.73
C SER A 94 -15.35 16.36 6.01
N ILE A 95 -15.78 17.47 6.62
CA ILE A 95 -15.59 18.82 6.06
C ILE A 95 -14.10 19.19 6.00
N ILE A 96 -13.32 18.79 7.00
CA ILE A 96 -11.86 18.99 7.00
C ILE A 96 -11.21 18.12 5.92
N ASP A 97 -11.65 16.87 5.76
CA ASP A 97 -11.15 15.95 4.73
C ASP A 97 -11.42 16.49 3.31
N GLU A 98 -12.56 17.15 3.08
CA GLU A 98 -12.86 17.83 1.82
C GLU A 98 -11.82 18.92 1.45
N ALA A 99 -11.17 19.53 2.44
CA ALA A 99 -10.08 20.47 2.21
C ALA A 99 -8.70 19.77 2.10
N ILE A 100 -8.47 18.71 2.88
CA ILE A 100 -7.21 17.95 2.87
C ILE A 100 -7.01 17.24 1.52
N ASN A 101 -8.02 16.50 1.05
CA ASN A 101 -7.91 15.63 -0.12
C ASN A 101 -7.40 16.35 -1.38
N PRO A 102 -7.98 17.49 -1.82
CA PRO A 102 -7.48 18.18 -3.02
C PRO A 102 -6.09 18.79 -2.81
N LEU A 103 -5.74 19.22 -1.60
CA LEU A 103 -4.40 19.72 -1.28
C LEU A 103 -3.36 18.61 -1.37
N GLU A 104 -3.65 17.44 -0.82
CA GLU A 104 -2.77 16.28 -0.88
C GLU A 104 -2.55 15.83 -2.33
N ILE A 105 -3.62 15.75 -3.13
CA ILE A 105 -3.52 15.46 -4.57
C ILE A 105 -2.64 16.51 -5.27
N ALA A 106 -2.89 17.80 -5.05
CA ALA A 106 -2.13 18.87 -5.70
C ALA A 106 -0.64 18.86 -5.32
N VAL A 107 -0.32 18.57 -4.05
CA VAL A 107 1.07 18.44 -3.57
C VAL A 107 1.75 17.26 -4.25
N ASN A 108 1.11 16.09 -4.24
CA ASN A 108 1.65 14.88 -4.85
C ASN A 108 1.86 15.05 -6.37
N ASP A 109 0.91 15.68 -7.07
CA ASP A 109 1.01 15.96 -8.51
C ASP A 109 2.21 16.86 -8.82
N VAL A 110 2.43 17.91 -8.02
CA VAL A 110 3.58 18.81 -8.20
C VAL A 110 4.90 18.08 -7.89
N GLU A 111 4.95 17.27 -6.84
CA GLU A 111 6.16 16.51 -6.50
C GLU A 111 6.52 15.48 -7.56
N GLU A 112 5.53 14.75 -8.08
CA GLU A 112 5.72 13.77 -9.14
C GLU A 112 6.11 14.47 -10.45
N LYS A 113 5.47 15.58 -10.81
CA LYS A 113 5.87 16.39 -11.97
C LYS A 113 7.32 16.88 -11.83
N GLN A 114 7.73 17.40 -10.67
CA GLN A 114 9.11 17.82 -10.44
C GLN A 114 10.11 16.66 -10.56
N LYS A 115 9.72 15.45 -10.14
CA LYS A 115 10.54 14.25 -10.25
C LYS A 115 10.67 13.79 -11.70
N GLN A 116 9.57 13.80 -12.45
CA GLN A 116 9.55 13.48 -13.88
C GLN A 116 10.37 14.48 -14.70
N GLU A 117 10.20 15.79 -14.46
CA GLU A 117 11.01 16.82 -15.12
C GLU A 117 12.50 16.66 -14.79
N ARG A 118 12.85 16.28 -13.55
CA ARG A 118 14.24 16.00 -13.18
C ARG A 118 14.76 14.77 -13.92
N LYS A 119 13.96 13.69 -14.00
CA LYS A 119 14.30 12.48 -14.75
C LYS A 119 14.54 12.81 -16.23
N GLN A 120 13.65 13.58 -16.84
CA GLN A 120 13.77 13.97 -18.24
C GLN A 120 15.06 14.75 -18.48
N ARG A 121 15.35 15.79 -17.68
CA ARG A 121 16.60 16.54 -17.80
C ARG A 121 17.86 15.69 -17.63
N ILE A 122 17.81 14.68 -16.75
CA ILE A 122 18.93 13.75 -16.58
C ILE A 122 19.09 12.89 -17.82
N MET A 123 17.98 12.38 -18.38
CA MET A 123 18.01 11.58 -19.58
C MET A 123 18.48 12.38 -20.79
N ASP A 124 18.04 13.63 -20.95
CA ASP A 124 18.49 14.50 -22.04
C ASP A 124 20.01 14.70 -22.02
N VAL A 125 20.58 14.95 -20.84
CA VAL A 125 22.04 15.07 -20.64
C VAL A 125 22.74 13.73 -20.87
N ALA A 126 22.16 12.63 -20.39
CA ALA A 126 22.72 11.31 -20.60
C ALA A 126 22.75 10.92 -22.08
N THR A 127 21.69 11.20 -22.84
CA THR A 127 21.64 11.00 -24.29
C THR A 127 22.75 11.79 -24.97
N GLN A 128 22.92 13.07 -24.65
CA GLN A 128 24.00 13.89 -25.22
C GLN A 128 25.39 13.30 -24.96
N ILE A 129 25.64 12.83 -23.74
CA ILE A 129 26.91 12.17 -23.38
C ILE A 129 27.07 10.87 -24.16
N PHE A 130 26.05 10.01 -24.17
CA PHE A 130 26.12 8.71 -24.83
C PHE A 130 26.30 8.83 -26.35
N ASP A 131 25.65 9.81 -26.97
CA ASP A 131 25.84 10.16 -28.38
C ASP A 131 27.29 10.61 -28.64
N GLU A 132 27.90 11.41 -27.76
CA GLU A 132 29.30 11.85 -27.86
C GLU A 132 30.29 10.67 -27.82
N TYR A 133 29.97 9.60 -27.08
CA TYR A 133 30.78 8.37 -27.01
C TYR A 133 30.38 7.31 -28.06
N GLU A 134 29.37 7.59 -28.89
CA GLU A 134 28.77 6.68 -29.89
C GLU A 134 28.32 5.34 -29.28
N VAL A 135 27.67 5.40 -28.11
CA VAL A 135 27.11 4.25 -27.38
C VAL A 135 25.59 4.41 -27.21
N ASP A 136 24.85 3.31 -27.06
CA ASP A 136 23.38 3.36 -26.95
C ASP A 136 22.93 3.75 -25.54
N ILE A 137 22.06 4.77 -25.44
CA ILE A 137 21.44 5.22 -24.19
C ILE A 137 20.64 4.12 -23.48
N ASN A 138 20.17 3.11 -24.21
CA ASN A 138 19.46 1.96 -23.63
C ASN A 138 20.35 1.13 -22.69
N ASP A 139 21.67 1.21 -22.85
CA ASP A 139 22.65 0.53 -22.00
C ASP A 139 22.98 1.31 -20.72
N LEU A 140 22.39 2.51 -20.53
CA LEU A 140 22.55 3.31 -19.32
C LEU A 140 21.88 2.62 -18.11
N GLU A 141 22.68 2.34 -17.08
CA GLU A 141 22.16 1.92 -15.78
C GLU A 141 21.75 3.15 -14.97
N PHE A 142 20.45 3.44 -14.95
CA PHE A 142 19.90 4.61 -14.26
C PHE A 142 19.88 4.45 -12.74
N ASP A 143 20.58 5.33 -12.02
CA ASP A 143 20.53 5.37 -10.55
C ASP A 143 19.39 6.27 -10.04
N LYS A 144 18.52 5.70 -9.19
CA LYS A 144 17.43 6.43 -8.52
C LYS A 144 17.92 7.60 -7.66
N HIS A 145 19.13 7.53 -7.09
CA HIS A 145 19.71 8.61 -6.28
C HIS A 145 19.92 9.89 -7.09
N TRP A 146 20.04 9.78 -8.42
CA TRP A 146 20.12 10.93 -9.30
C TRP A 146 18.86 11.80 -9.26
N LEU A 147 17.72 11.23 -8.87
CA LEU A 147 16.48 11.99 -8.68
C LEU A 147 16.47 12.81 -7.38
N ASN A 148 17.43 12.64 -6.47
CA ASN A 148 17.45 13.38 -5.21
C ASN A 148 17.85 14.85 -5.42
N LYS A 149 17.13 15.78 -4.78
CA LYS A 149 17.39 17.24 -4.87
C LYS A 149 18.80 17.63 -4.42
N THR A 150 19.35 16.91 -3.45
CA THR A 150 20.67 17.16 -2.86
C THR A 150 21.81 16.51 -3.62
N TYR A 151 21.51 15.66 -4.62
CA TYR A 151 22.56 14.97 -5.37
C TYR A 151 23.27 15.95 -6.30
N GLN A 152 24.60 16.02 -6.19
CA GLN A 152 25.40 16.96 -6.94
C GLN A 152 25.33 16.67 -8.44
N LYS A 153 25.02 17.70 -9.23
CA LYS A 153 24.92 17.61 -10.70
C LYS A 153 26.21 17.06 -11.32
N THR A 154 27.36 17.59 -10.93
CA THR A 154 28.68 17.18 -11.43
C THR A 154 28.98 15.72 -11.13
N LYS A 155 28.63 15.24 -9.92
CA LYS A 155 28.82 13.84 -9.55
C LYS A 155 27.99 12.90 -10.43
N ARG A 156 26.72 13.26 -10.67
CA ARG A 156 25.84 12.53 -11.59
C ARG A 156 26.41 12.46 -13.00
N GLU A 157 26.80 13.61 -13.56
CA GLU A 157 27.35 13.67 -14.92
C GLU A 157 28.63 12.83 -15.05
N ASN A 158 29.52 12.87 -14.06
CA ASN A 158 30.72 12.03 -14.04
C ASN A 158 30.40 10.53 -14.00
N GLU A 159 29.36 10.11 -13.26
CA GLU A 159 28.93 8.71 -13.23
C GLU A 159 28.36 8.26 -14.58
N ILE A 160 27.56 9.11 -15.24
CA ILE A 160 27.04 8.85 -16.58
C ILE A 160 28.18 8.77 -17.61
N ILE A 161 29.14 9.71 -17.55
CA ILE A 161 30.33 9.69 -18.41
C ILE A 161 31.15 8.41 -18.18
N ALA A 162 31.34 7.99 -16.92
CA ALA A 162 32.08 6.77 -16.61
C ALA A 162 31.43 5.53 -17.24
N GLN A 163 30.09 5.44 -17.19
CA GLN A 163 29.36 4.37 -17.88
C GLN A 163 29.54 4.45 -19.40
N ALA A 164 29.40 5.62 -20.01
CA ALA A 164 29.58 5.80 -21.45
C ALA A 164 30.99 5.42 -21.92
N VAL A 165 32.04 5.83 -21.18
CA VAL A 165 33.43 5.47 -21.45
C VAL A 165 33.64 3.95 -21.35
N GLN A 166 33.04 3.30 -20.34
CA GLN A 166 33.13 1.86 -20.17
C GLN A 166 32.47 1.12 -21.33
N LEU A 167 31.25 1.51 -21.71
CA LEU A 167 30.53 0.93 -22.84
C LEU A 167 31.30 1.12 -24.15
N ARG A 168 31.89 2.31 -24.35
CA ARG A 168 32.70 2.57 -25.54
C ARG A 168 33.92 1.65 -25.58
N LYS A 169 34.62 1.51 -24.46
CA LYS A 169 35.77 0.61 -24.35
C LYS A 169 35.39 -0.84 -24.65
N GLN A 170 34.22 -1.29 -24.17
CA GLN A 170 33.72 -2.65 -24.48
C GLN A 170 33.41 -2.81 -25.97
N LYS A 171 32.75 -1.82 -26.59
CA LYS A 171 32.47 -1.81 -28.03
C LYS A 171 33.74 -1.84 -28.88
N ASP A 172 34.73 -1.02 -28.55
CA ASP A 172 36.03 -1.00 -29.24
C ASP A 172 36.81 -2.30 -29.05
N GLN A 173 36.72 -2.92 -27.87
CA GLN A 173 37.34 -4.22 -27.61
C GLN A 173 36.66 -5.33 -28.43
N LEU A 174 35.34 -5.35 -28.45
CA LEU A 174 34.57 -6.33 -29.25
C LEU A 174 34.89 -6.22 -30.74
N ALA A 175 35.06 -5.00 -31.26
CA ALA A 175 35.48 -4.79 -32.65
C ALA A 175 36.88 -5.36 -32.93
N LYS A 176 37.85 -5.15 -32.03
CA LYS A 176 39.20 -5.72 -32.14
C LYS A 176 39.18 -7.24 -32.03
N ASP A 177 38.38 -7.79 -31.11
CA ASP A 177 38.25 -9.23 -30.91
C ASP A 177 37.61 -9.88 -32.15
N ALA A 178 36.61 -9.24 -32.75
CA ALA A 178 35.99 -9.69 -34.00
C ALA A 178 36.98 -9.66 -35.17
N GLU A 179 37.82 -8.63 -35.28
CA GLU A 179 38.89 -8.56 -36.29
C GLU A 179 39.94 -9.68 -36.09
N ALA A 180 40.33 -9.95 -34.84
CA ALA A 180 41.25 -11.04 -34.50
C ALA A 180 40.66 -12.41 -34.87
N VAL A 181 39.37 -12.64 -34.56
CA VAL A 181 38.64 -13.85 -34.95
C VAL A 181 38.54 -13.98 -36.46
N ASN A 182 38.24 -12.89 -37.17
CA ASN A 182 38.15 -12.88 -38.63
C ASN A 182 39.48 -13.32 -39.28
N ASN A 183 40.58 -12.66 -38.91
CA ASN A 183 41.92 -13.00 -39.40
C ASN A 183 42.33 -14.45 -39.07
N LEU A 184 41.95 -14.95 -37.89
CA LEU A 184 42.29 -16.31 -37.44
C LEU A 184 41.50 -17.39 -38.18
N ALA A 185 40.22 -17.13 -38.47
CA ALA A 185 39.35 -18.03 -39.23
C ALA A 185 39.74 -18.04 -40.72
N ASP A 186 40.00 -16.87 -41.32
CA ASP A 186 40.46 -16.73 -42.71
C ASP A 186 41.78 -17.48 -42.93
N GLY A 187 42.74 -17.35 -42.01
CA GLY A 187 44.01 -18.08 -42.07
C GLY A 187 43.86 -19.61 -42.03
N ARG A 188 42.69 -20.12 -41.64
CA ARG A 188 42.33 -21.54 -41.62
C ARG A 188 41.29 -21.93 -42.68
N ASN A 189 40.90 -21.02 -43.56
CA ASN A 189 39.81 -21.20 -44.53
C ASN A 189 38.47 -21.60 -43.87
N LEU A 190 38.18 -21.07 -42.68
CA LEU A 190 36.91 -21.24 -41.99
C LEU A 190 36.05 -19.99 -42.17
N ASP A 191 34.73 -20.16 -42.22
CA ASP A 191 33.80 -19.02 -42.22
C ASP A 191 33.88 -18.30 -40.87
N PRO A 192 34.24 -17.00 -40.82
CA PRO A 192 34.38 -16.23 -39.58
C PRO A 192 33.05 -15.91 -38.91
N GLU A 193 31.94 -15.87 -39.65
CA GLU A 193 30.65 -15.35 -39.18
C GLU A 193 30.09 -16.09 -37.94
N PRO A 194 30.10 -17.44 -37.86
CA PRO A 194 29.64 -18.17 -36.68
C PRO A 194 30.47 -17.87 -35.42
N PHE A 195 31.76 -17.59 -35.57
CA PHE A 195 32.67 -17.30 -34.46
C PHE A 195 32.54 -15.85 -33.99
N ILE A 196 32.29 -14.91 -34.91
CA ILE A 196 31.95 -13.52 -34.56
C ILE A 196 30.62 -13.47 -33.78
N GLN A 197 29.63 -14.29 -34.15
CA GLN A 197 28.39 -14.42 -33.38
C GLN A 197 28.63 -14.96 -31.97
N GLN A 198 29.59 -15.86 -31.76
CA GLN A 198 29.97 -16.32 -30.43
C GLN A 198 30.49 -15.16 -29.55
N LEU A 199 31.37 -14.32 -30.09
CA LEU A 199 31.85 -13.12 -29.39
C LEU A 199 30.72 -12.15 -29.05
N GLN A 200 29.82 -11.88 -30.00
CA GLN A 200 28.66 -11.00 -29.78
C GLN A 200 27.70 -11.54 -28.72
N ASN A 201 27.59 -12.86 -28.57
CA ASN A 201 26.82 -13.52 -27.52
C ASN A 201 27.54 -13.55 -26.15
N GLY A 202 28.71 -12.91 -26.03
CA GLY A 202 29.46 -12.79 -24.79
C GLY A 202 30.41 -13.96 -24.48
N ILE A 203 30.73 -14.81 -25.47
CA ILE A 203 31.75 -15.87 -25.29
C ILE A 203 33.14 -15.22 -25.30
N PRO A 204 34.03 -15.53 -24.32
CA PRO A 204 35.37 -14.95 -24.26
C PRO A 204 36.20 -15.26 -25.51
N LEU A 205 37.03 -14.30 -25.94
CA LEU A 205 37.92 -14.47 -27.10
C LEU A 205 38.74 -15.77 -27.03
N ALA A 206 39.28 -16.13 -25.85
CA ALA A 206 40.05 -17.36 -25.67
C ALA A 206 39.29 -18.62 -26.11
N ASP A 207 38.02 -18.73 -25.72
CA ASP A 207 37.18 -19.89 -26.05
C ASP A 207 36.81 -19.88 -27.54
N VAL A 208 36.53 -18.70 -28.11
CA VAL A 208 36.25 -18.56 -29.55
C VAL A 208 37.48 -18.93 -30.38
N THR A 209 38.68 -18.51 -29.97
CA THR A 209 39.92 -18.90 -30.65
C THR A 209 40.18 -20.39 -30.56
N GLN A 210 39.87 -21.03 -29.43
CA GLN A 210 39.95 -22.48 -29.29
C GLN A 210 38.94 -23.22 -30.17
N ASN A 211 37.73 -22.68 -30.33
CA ASN A 211 36.72 -23.24 -31.23
C ASN A 211 37.16 -23.18 -32.70
N ILE A 212 37.81 -22.08 -33.10
CA ILE A 212 38.43 -21.93 -34.44
C ILE A 212 39.58 -22.94 -34.61
N GLU A 213 40.44 -23.10 -33.60
CA GLU A 213 41.56 -24.05 -33.62
C GLU A 213 41.11 -25.51 -33.74
N THR A 214 40.00 -25.86 -33.09
CA THR A 214 39.44 -27.22 -33.09
C THR A 214 38.44 -27.48 -34.22
N GLY A 215 38.17 -26.48 -35.07
CA GLY A 215 37.21 -26.57 -36.19
C GLY A 215 35.74 -26.75 -35.74
N ARG A 216 35.43 -26.42 -34.48
CA ARG A 216 34.08 -26.54 -33.92
C ARG A 216 33.33 -25.23 -34.10
N ALA A 217 32.92 -24.94 -35.33
CA ALA A 217 31.79 -24.03 -35.52
C ALA A 217 30.59 -24.75 -34.89
N THR A 218 30.06 -24.26 -33.76
CA THR A 218 28.89 -24.90 -33.16
C THR A 218 27.75 -24.83 -34.18
N GLU A 219 27.50 -25.96 -34.85
CA GLU A 219 26.31 -26.17 -35.65
C GLU A 219 25.12 -25.79 -34.77
N ARG A 220 24.30 -24.83 -35.23
CA ARG A 220 22.93 -24.75 -34.74
C ARG A 220 22.34 -26.11 -35.02
N THR A 221 22.22 -26.94 -33.99
CA THR A 221 21.35 -28.09 -34.02
C THR A 221 19.93 -27.54 -34.15
N THR A 222 19.49 -27.32 -35.39
CA THR A 222 18.09 -27.45 -35.76
C THR A 222 17.71 -28.88 -35.41
N ARG A 223 17.29 -29.11 -34.16
CA ARG A 223 16.53 -30.31 -33.82
C ARG A 223 15.07 -29.89 -33.73
N THR A 224 14.45 -29.92 -34.90
CA THR A 224 13.05 -30.26 -35.06
C THR A 224 12.76 -31.54 -34.25
N ALA A 225 11.89 -31.44 -33.25
CA ALA A 225 10.89 -32.42 -32.81
C ALA A 225 10.41 -32.05 -31.40
#